data_AF-A0A7I7QD64-F1
#
_entry.id   AF-A0A7I7QD64-F1
#
_cell.length_a   1.000
_cell.length_b   1.000
_cell.length_c   1.000
_cell.angle_alpha   90.00
_cell.angle_beta   90.00
_cell.angle_gamma   90.00
#
_symmetry.space_group_name_H-M   'P 1'
#
loop_
_entity.id
_entity.type
_entity.pdbx_description
1 polymer ?
#
loop_
_entity_poly.entity_id
_entity_poly.type
_entity_poly.pdbx_seq_one_letter_code
_entity_poly.pdbx_strand_id
1 'polypeptide(L)'
;MELAAARWLVSYHAGTEQLVSEAYPVIARYERAHDVARCWLYLGLTRLAAGELKAADESWEHAERHWRELGKPLYLHRILLQRSWIAIFWSKFAEAVELIAQARELLDSSPRSSWLQYAQLDNHLGTVWRAGALADLGFDSSGDPDEPLEETEARQAEGLGVLRGEVGTPEYFRAMTKLEQAAELKVPAALAVDSVRFSIADADARARWATSISAPILAGAFAVAYEWENTQLVSELVEYHSARGLFDADPQRPAIGEWASAATTTVLVDTEPEPALAAAGPPAGAGRSLHRLGPLPPLQMQPDSPPIMSHYRALALQRYGRDVTAAEPAWSTWP
;
A
#
# COMPACT_ATOMS: atom_id res chain seq x y z
N MET A 1 -16.02 12.25 13.89
CA MET A 1 -15.42 11.46 12.79
C MET A 1 -14.04 11.98 12.41
N GLU A 2 -13.89 13.24 12.01
CA GLU A 2 -12.56 13.78 11.62
C GLU A 2 -11.46 13.57 12.67
N LEU A 3 -11.76 13.78 13.95
CA LEU A 3 -10.77 13.53 15.01
C LEU A 3 -10.38 12.05 15.15
N ALA A 4 -11.32 11.12 14.91
CA ALA A 4 -11.02 9.69 14.91
C ALA A 4 -10.12 9.31 13.73
N ALA A 5 -10.42 9.84 12.54
CA ALA A 5 -9.58 9.70 11.36
C ALA A 5 -8.15 10.22 11.61
N ALA A 6 -8.02 11.41 12.22
CA ALA A 6 -6.71 11.98 12.56
C ALA A 6 -5.93 11.13 13.56
N ARG A 7 -6.59 10.54 14.57
CA ARG A 7 -5.95 9.63 15.54
C ARG A 7 -5.50 8.33 14.90
N TRP A 8 -6.30 7.79 13.98
CA TRP A 8 -5.94 6.61 13.22
C TRP A 8 -4.66 6.83 12.41
N LEU A 9 -4.51 8.01 11.79
CA LEU A 9 -3.32 8.36 10.99
C LEU A 9 -2.01 8.41 11.80
N VAL A 10 -2.09 8.63 13.11
CA VAL A 10 -0.92 8.59 14.01
C VAL A 10 -0.83 7.29 14.81
N SER A 11 -1.48 6.23 14.31
CA SER A 11 -1.52 4.89 14.92
C SER A 11 -2.07 4.86 16.35
N TYR A 12 -2.90 5.84 16.73
CA TYR A 12 -3.56 5.85 18.04
C TYR A 12 -4.89 5.06 17.97
N HIS A 13 -4.77 3.73 17.93
CA HIS A 13 -5.89 2.81 17.72
C HIS A 13 -6.94 2.89 18.84
N ALA A 14 -6.53 2.84 20.11
CA ALA A 14 -7.45 2.93 21.26
C ALA A 14 -8.24 4.26 21.25
N GLY A 15 -7.58 5.37 20.95
CA GLY A 15 -8.24 6.67 20.84
C GLY A 15 -9.14 6.81 19.63
N THR A 16 -8.90 6.03 18.57
CA THR A 16 -9.79 5.93 17.39
C THR A 16 -11.05 5.17 17.77
N GLU A 17 -10.92 3.99 18.36
CA GLU A 17 -12.04 3.14 18.77
C GLU A 17 -12.97 3.87 19.74
N GLN A 18 -12.40 4.55 20.75
CA GLN A 18 -13.18 5.34 21.71
C GLN A 18 -14.04 6.40 21.01
N LEU A 19 -13.43 7.23 20.15
CA LEU A 19 -14.15 8.31 19.46
C LEU A 19 -15.23 7.79 18.52
N VAL A 20 -14.98 6.67 17.84
CA VAL A 20 -15.96 6.07 16.94
C VAL A 20 -17.13 5.49 17.73
N SER A 21 -16.85 4.81 18.84
CA SER A 21 -17.86 4.24 19.74
C SER A 21 -18.75 5.32 20.37
N GLU A 22 -18.17 6.46 20.75
CA GLU A 22 -18.93 7.62 21.25
C GLU A 22 -19.76 8.31 20.15
N ALA A 23 -19.22 8.40 18.92
CA ALA A 23 -19.87 9.10 17.82
C ALA A 23 -21.02 8.29 17.18
N TYR A 24 -20.86 6.97 17.06
CA TYR A 24 -21.81 6.08 16.39
C TYR A 24 -23.27 6.24 16.86
N PRO A 25 -23.62 6.16 18.16
CA PRO A 25 -25.02 6.23 18.59
C PRO A 25 -25.66 7.59 18.27
N VAL A 26 -24.87 8.67 18.29
CA VAL A 26 -25.34 10.01 17.92
C VAL A 26 -25.58 10.08 16.42
N ILE A 27 -24.64 9.62 15.60
CA ILE A 27 -24.74 9.65 14.13
C ILE A 27 -25.88 8.76 13.63
N ALA A 28 -26.01 7.55 14.18
CA ALA A 28 -27.07 6.60 13.83
C ALA A 28 -28.46 7.16 14.12
N ARG A 29 -28.64 7.90 15.24
CA ARG A 29 -29.90 8.56 15.59
C ARG A 29 -30.37 9.57 14.53
N TYR A 30 -29.45 10.20 13.81
CA TYR A 30 -29.78 11.19 12.77
C TYR A 30 -29.73 10.60 11.35
N GLU A 31 -29.72 9.27 11.22
CA GLU A 31 -29.78 8.53 9.94
C GLU A 31 -28.76 9.00 8.89
N ARG A 32 -27.58 9.45 9.34
CA ARG A 32 -26.50 9.87 8.43
C ARG A 32 -25.78 8.65 7.88
N ALA A 33 -26.41 7.92 6.96
CA ALA A 33 -25.92 6.64 6.43
C ALA A 33 -24.45 6.66 5.99
N HIS A 34 -23.99 7.76 5.39
CA HIS A 34 -22.59 7.90 4.99
C HIS A 34 -21.63 7.95 6.19
N ASP A 35 -21.97 8.70 7.22
CA ASP A 35 -21.16 8.83 8.43
C ASP A 35 -21.26 7.55 9.29
N VAL A 36 -22.41 6.87 9.28
CA VAL A 36 -22.57 5.53 9.87
C VAL A 36 -21.63 4.53 9.22
N ALA A 37 -21.57 4.50 7.88
CA ALA A 37 -20.63 3.65 7.16
C ALA A 37 -19.16 3.98 7.49
N ARG A 38 -18.82 5.26 7.69
CA ARG A 38 -17.49 5.67 8.15
C ARG A 38 -17.18 5.15 9.55
N CYS A 39 -18.14 5.16 10.48
CA CYS A 39 -17.96 4.55 11.80
C CYS A 39 -17.61 3.05 11.66
N TRP A 40 -18.36 2.32 10.85
CA TRP A 40 -18.13 0.90 10.59
C TRP A 40 -16.77 0.61 9.94
N LEU A 41 -16.33 1.45 9.01
CA LEU A 41 -14.98 1.36 8.44
C LEU A 41 -13.91 1.45 9.54
N TYR A 42 -13.95 2.48 10.39
CA TYR A 42 -12.93 2.68 11.42
C TYR A 42 -13.00 1.63 12.53
N LEU A 43 -14.18 1.13 12.88
CA LEU A 43 -14.32 0.00 13.79
C LEU A 43 -13.62 -1.23 13.20
N GLY A 44 -13.88 -1.58 11.94
CA GLY A 44 -13.24 -2.73 11.31
C GLY A 44 -11.72 -2.57 11.22
N LEU A 45 -11.21 -1.35 10.96
CA LEU A 45 -9.78 -1.05 11.00
C LEU A 45 -9.16 -1.27 12.39
N THR A 46 -9.84 -0.84 13.46
CA THR A 46 -9.36 -1.07 14.83
C THR A 46 -9.43 -2.54 15.22
N ARG A 47 -10.43 -3.29 14.76
CA ARG A 47 -10.57 -4.73 14.99
C ARG A 47 -9.48 -5.52 14.27
N LEU A 48 -9.21 -5.18 13.01
CA LEU A 48 -8.11 -5.76 12.26
C LEU A 48 -6.76 -5.51 12.97
N ALA A 49 -6.52 -4.29 13.44
CA ALA A 49 -5.30 -3.95 14.18
C ALA A 49 -5.18 -4.71 15.52
N ALA A 50 -6.28 -5.18 16.09
CA ALA A 50 -6.29 -6.05 17.27
C ALA A 50 -6.15 -7.55 16.93
N GLY A 51 -6.09 -7.93 15.64
CA GLY A 51 -6.05 -9.32 15.18
C GLY A 51 -7.44 -9.99 15.12
N GLU A 52 -8.52 -9.23 15.31
CA GLU A 52 -9.91 -9.72 15.28
C GLU A 52 -10.46 -9.68 13.84
N LEU A 53 -9.98 -10.57 12.98
CA LEU A 53 -10.33 -10.65 11.54
C LEU A 53 -11.84 -10.78 11.31
N LYS A 54 -12.53 -11.63 12.06
CA LYS A 54 -13.98 -11.83 11.92
C LYS A 54 -14.76 -10.57 12.28
N ALA A 55 -14.44 -9.96 13.41
CA ALA A 55 -15.09 -8.72 13.83
C ALA A 55 -14.79 -7.57 12.87
N ALA A 56 -13.61 -7.58 12.24
CA ALA A 56 -13.26 -6.65 11.17
C ALA A 56 -14.12 -6.85 9.91
N ASP A 57 -14.29 -8.09 9.44
CA ASP A 57 -15.13 -8.39 8.27
C ASP A 57 -16.60 -8.02 8.51
N GLU A 58 -17.16 -8.38 9.67
CA GLU A 58 -18.54 -8.03 10.05
C GLU A 58 -18.75 -6.51 10.03
N SER A 59 -17.79 -5.75 10.57
CA SER A 59 -17.81 -4.28 10.55
C SER A 59 -17.76 -3.74 9.11
N TRP A 60 -16.90 -4.30 8.25
CA TRP A 60 -16.77 -3.83 6.88
C TRP A 60 -17.94 -4.23 5.98
N GLU A 61 -18.60 -5.36 6.24
CA GLU A 61 -19.85 -5.73 5.56
C GLU A 61 -20.94 -4.68 5.81
N HIS A 62 -21.01 -4.16 7.05
CA HIS A 62 -21.96 -3.09 7.39
C HIS A 62 -21.64 -1.78 6.66
N ALA A 63 -20.36 -1.40 6.59
CA ALA A 63 -19.92 -0.23 5.84
C ALA A 63 -20.22 -0.37 4.33
N GLU A 64 -19.93 -1.53 3.76
CA GLU A 64 -20.16 -1.83 2.36
C GLU A 64 -21.65 -1.72 2.00
N ARG A 65 -22.52 -2.34 2.79
CA ARG A 65 -23.98 -2.29 2.57
C ARG A 65 -24.49 -0.86 2.45
N HIS A 66 -24.12 0.01 3.40
CA HIS A 66 -24.48 1.42 3.36
C HIS A 66 -23.91 2.17 2.15
N TRP A 67 -22.66 1.91 1.76
CA TRP A 67 -22.09 2.59 0.58
C TRP A 67 -22.64 2.06 -0.75
N ARG A 68 -23.10 0.81 -0.81
CA ARG A 68 -23.82 0.26 -1.98
C ARG A 68 -25.16 0.96 -2.14
N GLU A 69 -25.93 1.09 -1.06
CA GLU A 69 -27.20 1.82 -1.06
C GLU A 69 -27.03 3.29 -1.45
N LEU A 70 -25.96 3.94 -1.00
CA LEU A 70 -25.67 5.35 -1.31
C LEU A 70 -25.10 5.58 -2.71
N GLY A 71 -24.74 4.54 -3.46
CA GLY A 71 -24.17 4.67 -4.81
C GLY A 71 -22.87 5.49 -4.85
N LYS A 72 -21.99 5.33 -3.85
CA LYS A 72 -20.73 6.08 -3.75
C LYS A 72 -19.53 5.24 -4.23
N PRO A 73 -19.16 5.26 -5.53
CA PRO A 73 -18.21 4.32 -6.12
C PRO A 73 -16.81 4.39 -5.49
N LEU A 74 -16.32 5.59 -5.15
CA LEU A 74 -14.99 5.73 -4.54
C LEU A 74 -14.90 5.16 -3.12
N TYR A 75 -15.99 5.17 -2.36
CA TYR A 75 -16.02 4.55 -1.03
C TYR A 75 -16.19 3.04 -1.12
N LEU A 76 -16.97 2.57 -2.10
CA LEU A 76 -17.07 1.15 -2.44
C LEU A 76 -15.73 0.56 -2.89
N HIS A 77 -15.01 1.25 -3.76
CA HIS A 77 -13.66 0.85 -4.16
C HIS A 77 -12.78 0.60 -2.92
N ARG A 78 -12.79 1.54 -1.97
CA ARG A 78 -11.95 1.47 -0.76
C ARG A 78 -12.35 0.33 0.17
N ILE A 79 -13.66 0.13 0.42
CA ILE A 79 -14.09 -0.94 1.32
C ILE A 79 -13.78 -2.32 0.73
N LEU A 80 -13.89 -2.50 -0.59
CA LEU A 80 -13.49 -3.73 -1.25
C LEU A 80 -11.99 -4.01 -1.09
N LEU A 81 -11.14 -2.97 -1.19
CA LEU A 81 -9.72 -3.12 -0.86
C LEU A 81 -9.52 -3.53 0.61
N GLN A 82 -10.26 -2.96 1.55
CA GLN A 82 -10.17 -3.37 2.97
C GLN A 82 -10.60 -4.82 3.16
N ARG A 83 -11.76 -5.23 2.62
CA ARG A 83 -12.28 -6.59 2.76
C ARG A 83 -11.38 -7.63 2.11
N SER A 84 -10.66 -7.29 1.04
CA SER A 84 -9.69 -8.22 0.45
C SER A 84 -8.56 -8.60 1.42
N TRP A 85 -8.29 -7.83 2.48
CA TRP A 85 -7.36 -8.26 3.54
C TRP A 85 -7.83 -9.51 4.26
N ILE A 86 -9.13 -9.65 4.52
CA ILE A 86 -9.68 -10.87 5.13
C ILE A 86 -9.39 -12.07 4.24
N ALA A 87 -9.65 -11.95 2.94
CA ALA A 87 -9.35 -13.00 1.97
C ALA A 87 -7.83 -13.29 1.88
N ILE A 88 -6.97 -12.28 1.96
CA ILE A 88 -5.50 -12.47 1.99
C ILE A 88 -5.07 -13.24 3.25
N PHE A 89 -5.53 -12.83 4.41
CA PHE A 89 -5.20 -13.46 5.69
C PHE A 89 -5.67 -14.91 5.75
N TRP A 90 -6.83 -15.19 5.16
CA TRP A 90 -7.42 -16.51 5.04
C TRP A 90 -6.86 -17.34 3.87
N SER A 91 -5.80 -16.85 3.19
CA SER A 91 -5.20 -17.49 2.01
C SER A 91 -6.15 -17.73 0.82
N LYS A 92 -7.29 -17.03 0.78
CA LYS A 92 -8.25 -17.02 -0.34
C LYS A 92 -7.82 -16.01 -1.40
N PHE A 93 -6.64 -16.19 -1.97
CA PHE A 93 -6.03 -15.21 -2.88
C PHE A 93 -6.87 -14.93 -4.13
N ALA A 94 -7.56 -15.93 -4.69
CA ALA A 94 -8.44 -15.74 -5.84
C ALA A 94 -9.62 -14.80 -5.51
N GLU A 95 -10.21 -14.92 -4.32
CA GLU A 95 -11.26 -14.03 -3.84
C GLU A 95 -10.72 -12.61 -3.61
N ALA A 96 -9.51 -12.48 -3.06
CA ALA A 96 -8.86 -11.19 -2.92
C ALA A 96 -8.64 -10.49 -4.28
N VAL A 97 -8.19 -11.24 -5.31
CA VAL A 97 -8.04 -10.71 -6.67
C VAL A 97 -9.39 -10.24 -7.24
N GLU A 98 -10.46 -11.00 -7.03
CA GLU A 98 -11.81 -10.66 -7.51
C GLU A 98 -12.34 -9.37 -6.83
N LEU A 99 -12.17 -9.23 -5.51
CA LEU A 99 -12.53 -8.00 -4.79
C LEU A 99 -11.76 -6.78 -5.33
N ILE A 100 -10.47 -6.96 -5.64
CA ILE A 100 -9.63 -5.91 -6.22
C ILE A 100 -10.06 -5.58 -7.66
N ALA A 101 -10.47 -6.57 -8.45
CA ALA A 101 -11.00 -6.36 -9.80
C ALA A 101 -12.30 -5.54 -9.75
N GLN A 102 -13.23 -5.87 -8.86
CA GLN A 102 -14.43 -5.06 -8.63
C GLN A 102 -14.09 -3.64 -8.16
N ALA A 103 -13.10 -3.49 -7.28
CA ALA A 103 -12.59 -2.18 -6.88
C ALA A 103 -12.01 -1.39 -8.07
N ARG A 104 -11.38 -2.06 -9.05
CA ARG A 104 -10.87 -1.43 -10.27
C ARG A 104 -12.00 -0.92 -11.15
N GLU A 105 -13.04 -1.71 -11.38
CA GLU A 105 -14.22 -1.31 -12.17
C GLU A 105 -14.90 -0.06 -11.60
N LEU A 106 -14.94 0.07 -10.27
CA LEU A 106 -15.46 1.27 -9.60
C LEU A 106 -14.59 2.50 -9.81
N LEU A 107 -13.27 2.35 -9.96
CA LEU A 107 -12.40 3.45 -10.37
C LEU A 107 -12.61 3.79 -11.84
N ASP A 108 -12.64 2.79 -12.72
CA ASP A 108 -12.77 3.00 -14.17
C ASP A 108 -14.11 3.71 -14.52
N SER A 109 -15.17 3.42 -13.75
CA SER A 109 -16.49 4.05 -13.92
C SER A 109 -16.65 5.43 -13.27
N SER A 110 -15.70 5.86 -12.44
CA SER A 110 -15.78 7.13 -11.71
C SER A 110 -14.98 8.23 -12.41
N PRO A 111 -15.61 9.38 -12.78
CA PRO A 111 -14.89 10.50 -13.40
C PRO A 111 -13.96 11.23 -12.42
N ARG A 112 -14.03 10.90 -11.12
CA ARG A 112 -13.19 11.47 -10.06
C ARG A 112 -11.97 10.61 -9.74
N SER A 113 -11.74 9.55 -10.51
CA SER A 113 -10.61 8.65 -10.28
C SER A 113 -9.29 9.34 -10.63
N SER A 114 -8.26 9.03 -9.85
CA SER A 114 -6.92 9.58 -9.97
C SER A 114 -5.90 8.48 -10.21
N TRP A 115 -4.81 8.81 -10.91
CA TRP A 115 -3.68 7.90 -11.11
C TRP A 115 -3.15 7.33 -9.77
N LEU A 116 -3.23 8.10 -8.68
CA LEU A 116 -2.77 7.69 -7.35
C LEU A 116 -3.59 6.49 -6.82
N GLN A 117 -4.91 6.50 -7.06
CA GLN A 117 -5.78 5.39 -6.67
C GLN A 117 -5.45 4.13 -7.47
N TYR A 118 -5.13 4.26 -8.76
CA TYR A 118 -4.65 3.12 -9.56
C TYR A 118 -3.31 2.60 -9.07
N ALA A 119 -2.35 3.46 -8.74
CA ALA A 119 -1.06 3.05 -8.18
C ALA A 119 -1.22 2.33 -6.82
N GLN A 120 -2.14 2.78 -5.98
CA GLN A 120 -2.45 2.14 -4.71
C GLN A 120 -3.15 0.80 -4.88
N LEU A 121 -4.07 0.70 -5.86
CA LEU A 121 -4.72 -0.57 -6.21
C LEU A 121 -3.68 -1.58 -6.73
N ASP A 122 -2.81 -1.18 -7.64
CA ASP A 122 -1.76 -2.06 -8.17
C ASP A 122 -0.78 -2.48 -7.07
N ASN A 123 -0.37 -1.56 -6.19
CA ASN A 123 0.42 -1.90 -5.01
C ASN A 123 -0.30 -2.93 -4.13
N HIS A 124 -1.60 -2.78 -3.90
CA HIS A 124 -2.40 -3.70 -3.08
C HIS A 124 -2.57 -5.07 -3.75
N LEU A 125 -2.78 -5.12 -5.06
CA LEU A 125 -2.77 -6.36 -5.84
C LEU A 125 -1.41 -7.07 -5.74
N GLY A 126 -0.31 -6.31 -5.77
CA GLY A 126 1.02 -6.84 -5.51
C GLY A 126 1.15 -7.45 -4.11
N THR A 127 0.40 -6.99 -3.11
CA THR A 127 0.37 -7.63 -1.79
C THR A 127 -0.31 -9.00 -1.84
N VAL A 128 -1.38 -9.16 -2.63
CA VAL A 128 -2.02 -10.48 -2.82
C VAL A 128 -1.01 -11.48 -3.40
N TRP A 129 -0.28 -11.08 -4.44
CA TRP A 129 0.76 -11.91 -5.05
C TRP A 129 1.87 -12.26 -4.07
N ARG A 130 2.38 -11.28 -3.32
CA ARG A 130 3.37 -11.50 -2.27
C ARG A 130 2.87 -12.47 -1.21
N ALA A 131 1.67 -12.27 -0.67
CA ALA A 131 1.09 -13.15 0.35
C ALA A 131 0.91 -14.58 -0.17
N GLY A 132 0.46 -14.73 -1.42
CA GLY A 132 0.38 -16.02 -2.10
C GLY A 132 1.74 -16.69 -2.32
N ALA A 133 2.82 -15.92 -2.45
CA ALA A 133 4.18 -16.44 -2.52
C ALA A 133 4.70 -16.87 -1.15
N LEU A 134 4.45 -16.07 -0.11
CA LEU A 134 4.83 -16.43 1.27
C LEU A 134 4.11 -17.72 1.72
N ALA A 135 2.84 -17.88 1.36
CA ALA A 135 2.11 -19.12 1.60
C ALA A 135 2.77 -20.33 0.91
N ASP A 136 3.21 -20.18 -0.34
CA ASP A 136 3.96 -21.23 -1.05
C ASP A 136 5.30 -21.54 -0.36
N LEU A 137 5.94 -20.53 0.22
CA LEU A 137 7.20 -20.66 0.98
C LEU A 137 6.98 -21.16 2.42
N GLY A 138 5.79 -21.64 2.77
CA GLY A 138 5.51 -22.25 4.06
C GLY A 138 5.58 -21.27 5.22
N PHE A 139 5.10 -20.05 5.00
CA PHE A 139 4.94 -19.03 6.02
C PHE A 139 4.01 -19.49 7.15
N ASP A 140 4.49 -19.40 8.39
CA ASP A 140 3.80 -20.00 9.53
C ASP A 140 2.51 -19.28 9.96
N SER A 141 2.33 -18.02 9.57
CA SER A 141 1.09 -17.26 9.80
C SER A 141 0.11 -17.29 8.62
N SER A 142 0.35 -18.10 7.58
CA SER A 142 -0.59 -18.22 6.46
C SER A 142 -1.87 -18.91 6.92
N GLY A 143 -3.03 -18.36 6.53
CA GLY A 143 -4.32 -19.03 6.72
C GLY A 143 -4.46 -20.28 5.86
N ASP A 144 -5.49 -21.06 6.14
CA ASP A 144 -5.94 -22.17 5.30
C ASP A 144 -7.33 -21.83 4.74
N PRO A 145 -7.54 -21.82 3.41
CA PRO A 145 -8.83 -21.46 2.83
C PRO A 145 -9.99 -22.39 3.24
N ASP A 146 -9.68 -23.61 3.69
CA ASP A 146 -10.68 -24.62 4.08
C ASP A 146 -11.04 -24.57 5.58
N GLU A 147 -10.32 -23.79 6.38
CA GLU A 147 -10.55 -23.66 7.82
C GLU A 147 -11.50 -22.49 8.16
N PRO A 148 -12.11 -22.44 9.35
CA PRO A 148 -12.87 -21.27 9.80
C PRO A 148 -11.94 -20.08 10.14
N LEU A 149 -12.43 -18.85 9.95
CA LEU A 149 -11.62 -17.64 10.11
C LEU A 149 -11.03 -17.51 11.52
N GLU A 150 -11.71 -18.02 12.55
CA GLU A 150 -11.24 -18.04 13.94
C GLU A 150 -9.96 -18.89 14.13
N GLU A 151 -9.79 -19.96 13.34
CA GLU A 151 -8.55 -20.76 13.36
C GLU A 151 -7.40 -20.02 12.69
N THR A 152 -7.68 -19.27 11.61
CA THR A 152 -6.70 -18.35 11.01
C THR A 152 -6.27 -17.26 12.00
N GLU A 153 -7.21 -16.68 12.75
CA GLU A 153 -6.91 -15.67 13.79
C GLU A 153 -5.96 -16.23 14.85
N ALA A 154 -6.26 -17.41 15.39
CA ALA A 154 -5.44 -18.08 16.38
C ALA A 154 -4.03 -18.36 15.84
N ARG A 155 -3.92 -18.86 14.59
CA ARG A 155 -2.62 -19.09 13.95
C ARG A 155 -1.81 -17.81 13.78
N GLN A 156 -2.45 -16.72 13.38
CA GLN A 156 -1.74 -15.44 13.23
C GLN A 156 -1.24 -14.90 14.56
N ALA A 157 -2.00 -15.08 15.65
CA ALA A 157 -1.58 -14.68 16.98
C ALA A 157 -0.37 -15.49 17.50
N GLU A 158 -0.24 -16.75 17.10
CA GLU A 158 0.84 -17.65 17.52
C GLU A 158 2.05 -17.68 16.56
N GLY A 159 1.89 -17.19 15.34
CA GLY A 159 2.90 -17.25 14.31
C GLY A 159 4.15 -16.44 14.64
N LEU A 160 5.32 -16.97 14.28
CA LEU A 160 6.61 -16.48 14.75
C LEU A 160 7.34 -15.58 13.77
N GLY A 161 6.92 -15.48 12.52
CA GLY A 161 7.73 -14.73 11.54
C GLY A 161 8.32 -15.57 10.42
N VAL A 162 8.08 -16.87 10.37
CA VAL A 162 9.07 -17.82 9.84
C VAL A 162 8.60 -18.49 8.56
N LEU A 163 9.50 -18.51 7.56
CA LEU A 163 9.36 -19.30 6.34
C LEU A 163 9.98 -20.69 6.53
N ARG A 164 9.25 -21.72 6.13
CA ARG A 164 9.66 -23.13 6.27
C ARG A 164 9.98 -23.81 4.93
N GLY A 165 9.75 -23.13 3.80
CA GLY A 165 9.97 -23.67 2.47
C GLY A 165 11.44 -23.90 2.15
N GLU A 166 11.70 -24.91 1.31
CA GLU A 166 13.05 -25.28 0.87
C GLU A 166 13.34 -24.70 -0.53
N VAL A 167 14.55 -24.16 -0.71
CA VAL A 167 15.01 -23.60 -1.99
C VAL A 167 15.10 -24.69 -3.06
N GLY A 168 14.64 -24.38 -4.27
CA GLY A 168 14.69 -25.29 -5.42
C GLY A 168 13.55 -26.31 -5.50
N THR A 169 12.59 -26.26 -4.58
CA THR A 169 11.34 -27.01 -4.68
C THR A 169 10.39 -26.40 -5.73
N PRO A 170 9.40 -27.16 -6.24
CA PRO A 170 8.35 -26.60 -7.10
C PRO A 170 7.60 -25.43 -6.47
N GLU A 171 7.35 -25.49 -5.17
CA GLU A 171 6.71 -24.44 -4.38
C GLU A 171 7.57 -23.17 -4.32
N TYR A 172 8.88 -23.32 -4.11
CA TYR A 172 9.83 -22.20 -4.17
C TYR A 172 9.81 -21.51 -5.55
N PHE A 173 9.87 -22.27 -6.65
CA PHE A 173 9.83 -21.66 -7.99
C PHE A 173 8.50 -20.96 -8.27
N ARG A 174 7.37 -21.55 -7.83
CA ARG A 174 6.06 -20.91 -7.93
C ARG A 174 6.00 -19.60 -7.13
N ALA A 175 6.58 -19.59 -5.93
CA ALA A 175 6.69 -18.38 -5.12
C ALA A 175 7.53 -17.30 -5.81
N MET A 176 8.67 -17.66 -6.42
CA MET A 176 9.51 -16.71 -7.14
C MET A 176 8.78 -16.06 -8.31
N THR A 177 7.98 -16.82 -9.08
CA THR A 177 7.14 -16.26 -10.14
C THR A 177 6.08 -15.29 -9.59
N LYS A 178 5.46 -15.62 -8.45
CA LYS A 178 4.49 -14.72 -7.80
C LYS A 178 5.16 -13.45 -7.27
N LEU A 179 6.38 -13.54 -6.74
CA LEU A 179 7.15 -12.39 -6.25
C LEU A 179 7.61 -11.47 -7.37
N GLU A 180 8.03 -12.04 -8.52
CA GLU A 180 8.29 -11.28 -9.74
C GLU A 180 7.03 -10.50 -10.17
N GLN A 181 5.87 -11.17 -10.22
CA GLN A 181 4.60 -10.52 -10.54
C GLN A 181 4.21 -9.44 -9.52
N ALA A 182 4.54 -9.62 -8.24
CA ALA A 182 4.36 -8.61 -7.21
C ALA A 182 5.28 -7.41 -7.44
N ALA A 183 6.53 -7.62 -7.87
CA ALA A 183 7.50 -6.56 -8.15
C ALA A 183 7.06 -5.69 -9.34
N GLU A 184 6.54 -6.33 -10.40
CA GLU A 184 5.93 -5.70 -11.58
C GLU A 184 4.77 -4.74 -11.24
N LEU A 185 4.16 -4.88 -10.05
CA LEU A 185 3.07 -4.02 -9.58
C LEU A 185 3.57 -3.00 -8.54
N LYS A 186 4.31 -3.46 -7.53
CA LYS A 186 4.70 -2.63 -6.38
C LYS A 186 5.80 -1.63 -6.70
N VAL A 187 6.84 -2.03 -7.44
CA VAL A 187 7.96 -1.15 -7.76
C VAL A 187 7.51 0.06 -8.57
N PRO A 188 6.80 -0.07 -9.72
CA PRO A 188 6.37 1.11 -10.48
C PRO A 188 5.40 1.99 -9.69
N ALA A 189 4.52 1.41 -8.87
CA ALA A 189 3.63 2.17 -7.99
C ALA A 189 4.42 2.99 -6.97
N ALA A 190 5.40 2.38 -6.29
CA ALA A 190 6.28 3.06 -5.33
C ALA A 190 7.01 4.23 -5.97
N LEU A 191 7.61 4.02 -7.15
CA LEU A 191 8.34 5.06 -7.87
C LEU A 191 7.44 6.22 -8.29
N ALA A 192 6.25 5.93 -8.83
CA ALA A 192 5.30 6.95 -9.23
C ALA A 192 4.82 7.79 -8.03
N VAL A 193 4.45 7.15 -6.92
CA VAL A 193 4.00 7.82 -5.71
C VAL A 193 5.13 8.64 -5.07
N ASP A 194 6.32 8.07 -4.97
CA ASP A 194 7.45 8.74 -4.32
C ASP A 194 7.93 9.96 -5.12
N SER A 195 7.74 9.97 -6.44
CA SER A 195 8.05 11.11 -7.31
C SER A 195 7.28 12.40 -7.00
N VAL A 196 6.10 12.30 -6.38
CA VAL A 196 5.25 13.46 -6.04
C VAL A 196 5.94 14.41 -5.08
N ARG A 197 6.90 13.93 -4.27
CA ARG A 197 7.66 14.80 -3.36
C ARG A 197 8.33 15.98 -4.08
N PHE A 198 8.65 15.83 -5.36
CA PHE A 198 9.32 16.87 -6.16
C PHE A 198 8.36 17.98 -6.62
N SER A 199 7.05 17.75 -6.60
CA SER A 199 6.04 18.78 -6.89
C SER A 199 5.52 19.47 -5.62
N ILE A 200 5.79 18.94 -4.42
CA ILE A 200 5.35 19.53 -3.15
C ILE A 200 6.34 20.60 -2.69
N ALA A 201 5.94 21.86 -2.77
CA ALA A 201 6.76 23.00 -2.33
C ALA A 201 6.91 23.04 -0.79
N ASP A 202 5.80 22.90 -0.07
CA ASP A 202 5.77 22.97 1.40
C ASP A 202 6.52 21.79 2.04
N ALA A 203 7.47 22.09 2.93
CA ALA A 203 8.33 21.08 3.52
C ALA A 203 7.56 20.12 4.44
N ASP A 204 6.60 20.64 5.21
CA ASP A 204 5.81 19.84 6.13
C ASP A 204 4.83 18.94 5.38
N ALA A 205 4.18 19.43 4.32
CA ALA A 205 3.33 18.63 3.45
C ALA A 205 4.13 17.54 2.75
N ARG A 206 5.37 17.83 2.32
CA ARG A 206 6.27 16.85 1.71
C ARG A 206 6.69 15.78 2.72
N ALA A 207 6.97 16.16 3.96
CA ALA A 207 7.27 15.22 5.05
C ALA A 207 6.06 14.32 5.35
N ARG A 208 4.85 14.88 5.48
CA ARG A 208 3.60 14.12 5.67
C ARG A 208 3.33 13.15 4.52
N TRP A 209 3.54 13.59 3.27
CA TRP A 209 3.45 12.72 2.10
C TRP A 209 4.44 11.56 2.17
N ALA A 210 5.70 11.87 2.50
CA ALA A 210 6.75 10.86 2.60
C ALA A 210 6.42 9.80 3.66
N THR A 211 5.97 10.20 4.85
CA THR A 211 5.70 9.27 5.97
C THR A 211 4.39 8.50 5.80
N SER A 212 3.33 9.16 5.34
CA SER A 212 1.97 8.58 5.38
C SER A 212 1.56 7.87 4.08
N ILE A 213 2.22 8.19 2.96
CA ILE A 213 1.84 7.67 1.62
C ILE A 213 3.01 6.96 0.94
N SER A 214 4.14 7.64 0.74
CA SER A 214 5.23 7.10 -0.07
C SER A 214 6.00 5.98 0.64
N ALA A 215 6.44 6.20 1.88
CA ALA A 215 7.31 5.25 2.59
C ALA A 215 6.69 3.86 2.76
N PRO A 216 5.39 3.69 3.10
CA PRO A 216 4.79 2.37 3.18
C PRO A 216 4.76 1.62 1.84
N ILE A 217 4.46 2.31 0.74
CA ILE A 217 4.44 1.70 -0.60
C ILE A 217 5.86 1.31 -1.04
N LEU A 218 6.85 2.17 -0.75
CA LEU A 218 8.26 1.87 -1.02
C LEU A 218 8.77 0.70 -0.16
N ALA A 219 8.39 0.61 1.11
CA ALA A 219 8.71 -0.53 1.96
C ALA A 219 8.16 -1.84 1.38
N GLY A 220 6.94 -1.83 0.82
CA GLY A 220 6.38 -2.97 0.11
C GLY A 220 7.19 -3.39 -1.13
N ALA A 221 7.75 -2.43 -1.87
CA ALA A 221 8.65 -2.71 -3.00
C ALA A 221 9.97 -3.35 -2.54
N PHE A 222 10.57 -2.85 -1.45
CA PHE A 222 11.75 -3.46 -0.84
C PHE A 222 11.49 -4.89 -0.36
N ALA A 223 10.37 -5.11 0.34
CA ALA A 223 10.02 -6.43 0.86
C ALA A 223 9.94 -7.47 -0.25
N VAL A 224 9.24 -7.14 -1.35
CA VAL A 224 9.14 -8.06 -2.50
C VAL A 224 10.48 -8.26 -3.18
N ALA A 225 11.27 -7.20 -3.41
CA ALA A 225 12.58 -7.34 -4.04
C ALA A 225 13.53 -8.23 -3.21
N TYR A 226 13.48 -8.10 -1.88
CA TYR A 226 14.24 -8.92 -0.95
C TYR A 226 13.78 -10.38 -0.93
N GLU A 227 12.47 -10.62 -0.80
CA GLU A 227 11.89 -11.97 -0.79
C GLU A 227 12.05 -12.70 -2.13
N TRP A 228 12.07 -11.96 -3.23
CA TRP A 228 12.38 -12.48 -4.56
C TRP A 228 13.87 -12.79 -4.76
N GLU A 229 14.71 -12.54 -3.75
CA GLU A 229 16.15 -12.73 -3.81
C GLU A 229 16.82 -11.92 -4.95
N ASN A 230 16.15 -10.86 -5.44
CA ASN A 230 16.65 -10.02 -6.52
C ASN A 230 17.60 -8.95 -5.97
N THR A 231 18.82 -9.38 -5.63
CA THR A 231 19.89 -8.55 -5.07
C THR A 231 20.22 -7.32 -5.93
N GLN A 232 20.10 -7.45 -7.24
CA GLN A 232 20.26 -6.37 -8.21
C GLN A 232 19.22 -5.26 -8.00
N LEU A 233 17.93 -5.62 -7.97
CA LEU A 233 16.84 -4.69 -7.71
C LEU A 233 16.92 -4.07 -6.32
N VAL A 234 17.21 -4.88 -5.29
CA VAL A 234 17.39 -4.38 -3.91
C VAL A 234 18.46 -3.30 -3.87
N SER A 235 19.60 -3.53 -4.54
CA SER A 235 20.72 -2.59 -4.54
C SER A 235 20.34 -1.26 -5.20
N GLU A 236 19.65 -1.25 -6.35
CA GLU A 236 19.18 0.01 -6.95
C GLU A 236 18.10 0.70 -6.12
N LEU A 237 17.22 -0.05 -5.45
CA LEU A 237 16.24 0.50 -4.52
C LEU A 237 16.91 1.17 -3.31
N VAL A 238 17.98 0.57 -2.76
CA VAL A 238 18.78 1.17 -1.66
C VAL A 238 19.39 2.49 -2.13
N GLU A 239 19.99 2.53 -3.32
CA GLU A 239 20.58 3.76 -3.85
C GLU A 239 19.51 4.82 -4.12
N TYR A 240 18.38 4.43 -4.73
CA TYR A 240 17.24 5.31 -4.94
C TYR A 240 16.71 5.91 -3.63
N HIS A 241 16.61 5.09 -2.57
CA HIS A 241 16.17 5.53 -1.25
C HIS A 241 17.20 6.43 -0.56
N SER A 242 18.49 6.09 -0.61
CA SER A 242 19.57 6.88 -0.01
C SER A 242 19.65 8.28 -0.60
N ALA A 243 19.51 8.37 -1.92
CA ALA A 243 19.55 9.64 -2.64
C ALA A 243 18.26 10.48 -2.50
N ARG A 244 17.23 9.98 -1.79
CA ARG A 244 16.04 10.76 -1.40
C ARG A 244 16.35 11.85 -0.35
N GLY A 245 17.41 11.68 0.43
CA GLY A 245 17.68 12.46 1.63
C GLY A 245 16.77 12.07 2.79
N LEU A 246 17.30 12.05 4.02
CA LEU A 246 16.51 11.80 5.22
C LEU A 246 15.67 13.03 5.58
N PHE A 247 14.39 12.80 5.85
CA PHE A 247 13.59 13.72 6.66
C PHE A 247 13.67 13.20 8.09
N ASP A 248 14.04 14.07 9.04
CA ASP A 248 14.02 13.73 10.46
C ASP A 248 12.56 13.60 10.89
N ALA A 249 12.10 12.36 10.98
CA ALA A 249 10.83 12.01 11.57
C ALA A 249 11.10 10.70 12.30
N ASP A 250 11.26 10.77 13.62
CA ASP A 250 11.30 9.60 14.51
C ASP A 250 9.94 8.89 14.40
N PRO A 251 9.83 7.76 13.68
CA PRO A 251 8.59 7.03 13.61
C PRO A 251 8.69 5.93 14.66
N GLN A 252 7.91 6.07 15.74
CA GLN A 252 7.70 4.95 16.65
C GLN A 252 7.35 3.70 15.82
N ARG A 253 8.20 2.67 15.90
CA ARG A 253 7.97 1.39 15.23
C ARG A 253 6.58 0.87 15.63
N PRO A 254 5.69 0.55 14.68
CA PRO A 254 4.43 -0.12 14.98
C PRO A 254 4.71 -1.42 15.76
N ALA A 255 3.96 -1.66 16.82
CA ALA A 255 4.11 -2.81 17.71
C ALA A 255 3.61 -4.14 17.10
N ILE A 256 3.07 -4.11 15.88
CA ILE A 256 2.53 -5.28 15.17
C ILE A 256 3.53 -5.64 14.07
N GLY A 257 3.85 -6.94 13.95
CA GLY A 257 4.89 -7.48 13.07
C GLY A 257 4.92 -6.89 11.66
N GLU A 258 6.09 -6.91 11.01
CA GLU A 258 6.38 -6.28 9.71
C GLU A 258 5.30 -6.51 8.62
N TRP A 259 4.52 -7.57 8.71
CA TRP A 259 3.42 -7.88 7.80
C TRP A 259 2.15 -7.05 8.03
N ALA A 260 1.84 -6.68 9.27
CA ALA A 260 0.74 -5.76 9.59
C ALA A 260 1.03 -4.33 9.08
N SER A 261 2.30 -3.92 9.13
CA SER A 261 2.77 -2.64 8.58
C SER A 261 2.68 -2.61 7.04
N ALA A 262 3.00 -3.74 6.38
CA ALA A 262 2.77 -3.91 4.95
C ALA A 262 1.28 -4.06 4.59
N ALA A 263 0.43 -4.41 5.59
CA ALA A 263 -0.98 -4.70 5.40
C ALA A 263 -1.97 -3.56 5.67
N THR A 264 -1.55 -2.47 6.30
CA THR A 264 -2.49 -1.39 6.63
C THR A 264 -1.97 -0.02 6.27
N THR A 265 -1.52 0.15 5.02
CA THR A 265 -1.54 1.50 4.43
C THR A 265 -2.99 1.83 4.07
N THR A 266 -3.75 2.18 5.09
CA THR A 266 -5.02 2.88 4.98
C THR A 266 -4.74 4.23 4.35
N VAL A 267 -4.82 4.27 3.02
CA VAL A 267 -4.66 5.51 2.28
C VAL A 267 -5.75 6.48 2.71
N LEU A 268 -5.30 7.67 3.13
CA LEU A 268 -6.06 8.87 3.46
C LEU A 268 -7.33 9.05 2.62
N VAL A 269 -8.47 9.16 3.30
CA VAL A 269 -9.74 9.57 2.69
C VAL A 269 -10.17 10.98 3.09
N ASP A 270 -9.86 11.44 4.30
CA ASP A 270 -10.46 12.67 4.82
C ASP A 270 -9.54 13.89 4.84
N THR A 271 -8.54 13.92 3.96
CA THR A 271 -8.05 15.18 3.40
C THR A 271 -8.43 15.26 1.93
N GLU A 272 -9.71 15.51 1.61
CA GLU A 272 -9.96 16.25 0.37
C GLU A 272 -9.24 17.61 0.53
N PRO A 273 -8.39 18.10 -0.39
CA PRO A 273 -7.88 17.52 -1.62
C PRO A 273 -6.34 17.40 -1.61
N GLU A 274 -5.66 17.46 -0.44
CA GLU A 274 -4.20 17.65 -0.38
C GLU A 274 -3.34 16.56 -1.06
N PRO A 275 -3.53 15.24 -0.85
CA PRO A 275 -2.70 14.24 -1.50
C PRO A 275 -2.99 14.16 -3.00
N ALA A 276 -4.25 14.31 -3.41
CA ALA A 276 -4.65 14.33 -4.81
C ALA A 276 -4.24 15.64 -5.52
N LEU A 277 -4.22 16.79 -4.83
CA LEU A 277 -3.73 18.08 -5.33
C LEU A 277 -2.21 18.10 -5.43
N ALA A 278 -1.50 17.60 -4.42
CA ALA A 278 -0.06 17.39 -4.46
C ALA A 278 0.32 16.49 -5.64
N ALA A 279 -0.44 15.42 -5.83
CA ALA A 279 -0.33 14.51 -6.97
C ALA A 279 -0.81 15.12 -8.30
N ALA A 280 -1.73 16.09 -8.31
CA ALA A 280 -2.23 16.77 -9.50
C ALA A 280 -1.32 17.93 -9.96
N GLY A 281 -0.30 18.29 -9.16
CA GLY A 281 0.72 19.24 -9.56
C GLY A 281 1.45 18.82 -10.84
N PRO A 282 1.86 19.78 -11.69
CA PRO A 282 2.61 19.47 -12.90
C PRO A 282 3.93 18.74 -12.54
N PRO A 283 4.39 17.80 -13.39
CA PRO A 283 5.71 17.19 -13.21
C PRO A 283 6.78 18.30 -13.19
N ALA A 284 7.82 18.14 -12.37
CA ALA A 284 8.88 19.12 -12.25
C ALA A 284 9.51 19.40 -13.63
N GLY A 285 9.36 20.62 -14.15
CA GLY A 285 9.79 20.95 -15.52
C GLY A 285 11.30 20.88 -15.71
N ALA A 286 11.78 20.36 -16.84
CA ALA A 286 13.19 20.20 -17.18
C ALA A 286 13.96 21.54 -17.16
N GLY A 287 14.81 21.75 -16.15
CA GLY A 287 15.63 22.94 -16.00
C GLY A 287 16.89 22.60 -15.23
N ARG A 288 18.06 22.87 -15.83
CA ARG A 288 19.39 22.57 -15.30
C ARG A 288 19.72 23.51 -14.14
N SER A 289 19.63 23.05 -12.90
CA SER A 289 20.19 23.77 -11.74
C SER A 289 20.56 22.80 -10.61
N LEU A 290 21.79 22.90 -10.10
CA LEU A 290 22.40 22.10 -9.02
C LEU A 290 21.69 22.22 -7.65
N HIS A 291 20.62 23.02 -7.54
CA HIS A 291 19.87 23.26 -6.30
C HIS A 291 18.44 22.68 -6.33
N ARG A 292 18.09 21.86 -7.33
CA ARG A 292 16.73 21.34 -7.47
C ARG A 292 16.56 19.95 -6.84
N LEU A 293 15.57 19.83 -5.95
CA LEU A 293 14.92 18.56 -5.62
C LEU A 293 14.21 18.04 -6.88
N GLY A 294 14.79 17.02 -7.52
CA GLY A 294 14.25 16.40 -8.73
C GLY A 294 14.49 14.89 -8.74
N PRO A 295 13.80 14.14 -9.63
CA PRO A 295 14.02 12.71 -9.77
C PRO A 295 15.48 12.44 -10.10
N LEU A 296 16.03 11.37 -9.55
CA LEU A 296 17.42 10.99 -9.82
C LEU A 296 17.57 10.54 -11.28
N PRO A 297 18.71 10.85 -11.92
CA PRO A 297 19.08 10.23 -13.18
C PRO A 297 19.12 8.70 -13.02
N PRO A 298 18.94 7.92 -14.11
CA PRO A 298 19.08 6.48 -14.07
C PRO A 298 20.44 6.07 -13.48
N LEU A 299 20.46 5.10 -12.56
CA LEU A 299 21.70 4.63 -11.94
C LEU A 299 22.18 3.38 -12.68
N GLN A 300 23.40 3.41 -13.20
CA GLN A 300 24.02 2.25 -13.82
C GLN A 300 25.03 1.64 -12.84
N MET A 301 24.60 0.60 -12.12
CA MET A 301 25.46 -0.08 -11.14
C MET A 301 26.41 -1.11 -11.77
N GLN A 302 26.15 -1.58 -12.99
CA GLN A 302 27.03 -2.49 -13.72
C GLN A 302 27.38 -1.86 -15.08
N PRO A 303 28.67 -1.71 -15.42
CA PRO A 303 29.09 -1.00 -16.64
C PRO A 303 28.49 -1.56 -17.94
N ASP A 304 28.31 -2.88 -17.99
CA ASP A 304 27.86 -3.60 -19.19
C ASP A 304 26.36 -3.96 -19.15
N SER A 305 25.63 -3.55 -18.10
CA SER A 305 24.20 -3.82 -17.97
C SER A 305 23.40 -2.51 -17.98
N PRO A 306 22.19 -2.48 -18.56
CA PRO A 306 21.30 -1.34 -18.44
C PRO A 306 20.85 -1.14 -16.96
N PRO A 307 20.43 0.07 -16.55
CA PRO A 307 19.85 0.30 -15.23
C PRO A 307 18.63 -0.60 -15.00
N ILE A 308 18.65 -1.39 -13.91
CA ILE A 308 17.64 -2.41 -13.58
C ILE A 308 16.27 -1.76 -13.37
N MET A 309 16.23 -0.58 -12.74
CA MET A 309 15.00 0.18 -12.54
C MET A 309 14.41 0.80 -13.81
N SER A 310 15.09 0.75 -14.97
CA SER A 310 14.57 1.35 -16.22
C SER A 310 13.21 0.78 -16.61
N HIS A 311 13.07 -0.54 -16.50
CA HIS A 311 11.82 -1.25 -16.80
C HIS A 311 10.67 -0.76 -15.90
N TYR A 312 10.89 -0.72 -14.58
CA TYR A 312 9.87 -0.26 -13.64
C TYR A 312 9.53 1.23 -13.79
N ARG A 313 10.48 2.07 -14.21
CA ARG A 313 10.21 3.48 -14.52
C ARG A 313 9.37 3.63 -15.78
N ALA A 314 9.61 2.81 -16.81
CA ALA A 314 8.76 2.76 -17.99
C ALA A 314 7.33 2.33 -17.66
N LEU A 315 7.17 1.33 -16.78
CA LEU A 315 5.85 0.91 -16.28
C LEU A 315 5.15 2.01 -15.48
N ALA A 316 5.88 2.76 -14.63
CA ALA A 316 5.32 3.88 -13.88
C ALA A 316 4.78 4.97 -14.82
N LEU A 317 5.51 5.28 -15.90
CA LEU A 317 5.06 6.21 -16.93
C LEU A 317 3.84 5.66 -17.69
N GLN A 318 3.89 4.40 -18.13
CA GLN A 318 2.82 3.77 -18.91
C GLN A 318 1.51 3.67 -18.13
N ARG A 319 1.56 3.26 -16.86
CA ARG A 319 0.36 2.99 -16.06
C ARG A 319 -0.20 4.23 -15.36
N TYR A 320 0.68 5.15 -14.96
CA TYR A 320 0.28 6.27 -14.10
C TYR A 320 0.57 7.64 -14.70
N GLY A 321 1.18 7.70 -15.89
CA GLY A 321 1.58 8.96 -16.53
C GLY A 321 2.68 9.71 -15.77
N ARG A 322 3.46 9.02 -14.93
CA ARG A 322 4.50 9.63 -14.09
C ARG A 322 5.89 9.40 -14.66
N ASP A 323 6.53 10.49 -15.05
CA ASP A 323 7.96 10.49 -15.38
C ASP A 323 8.76 10.51 -14.07
N VAL A 324 9.38 9.38 -13.74
CA VAL A 324 10.18 9.21 -12.51
C VAL A 324 11.68 9.37 -12.80
N THR A 325 12.06 9.91 -13.96
CA THR A 325 13.47 10.16 -14.32
C THR A 325 13.75 11.65 -14.49
N ALA A 326 14.97 12.06 -14.14
CA ALA A 326 15.53 13.27 -14.73
C ALA A 326 15.95 12.96 -16.17
N ALA A 327 15.75 13.92 -17.08
CA ALA A 327 16.20 13.85 -18.47
C ALA A 327 17.73 14.02 -18.60
N GLU A 328 18.48 13.32 -17.76
CA GLU A 328 19.94 13.37 -17.65
C GLU A 328 20.53 11.99 -17.99
N PRO A 329 21.79 11.93 -18.47
CA PRO A 329 22.47 10.66 -18.73
C PRO A 329 22.51 9.77 -17.49
N ALA A 330 22.54 8.46 -17.70
CA ALA A 330 22.70 7.52 -16.61
C ALA A 330 24.00 7.81 -15.84
N TRP A 331 23.92 7.79 -14.51
CA TRP A 331 25.06 7.93 -13.63
C TRP A 331 25.69 6.55 -13.42
N SER A 332 26.92 6.38 -13.91
CA SER A 332 27.75 5.24 -13.58
C SER A 332 28.21 5.35 -12.13
N THR A 333 27.99 4.31 -11.32
CA THR A 333 28.59 4.22 -9.98
C THR A 333 30.04 3.71 -10.03
N TRP A 334 30.54 3.37 -11.22
CA TRP A 334 31.92 2.95 -11.48
C TRP A 334 32.73 4.05 -12.18
N PRO A 335 34.02 4.24 -11.83
CA PRO A 335 34.90 5.27 -12.42
C PRO A 335 35.23 5.06 -13.89
#